data_AF-A0A380H6D0-F1
#
_entry.id   AF-A0A380H6D0-F1
#
_cell.length_a   1.000
_cell.length_b   1.000
_cell.length_c   1.000
_cell.angle_alpha   90.00
_cell.angle_beta   90.00
_cell.angle_gamma   90.00
#
_symmetry.space_group_name_H-M   'P 1'
#
loop_
_entity.id
_entity.type
_entity.pdbx_description
1 polymer ?
#
loop_
_entity_poly.entity_id
_entity_poly.type
_entity_poly.pdbx_seq_one_letter_code
_entity_poly.pdbx_strand_id
1 'polypeptide(L)'
;MSPQIDKEKVNILISHLTVEGGKTSDSERPLTIGTVESVQRKSFKQFDYVMLGHLRHPFSISDNNIKYSGSLLQYSFSEINQMKGYRIVNIYDNEIKNGAFMPLKPLRELEVIEGDYEDIIQERITCKSKDNYFHFKLNNVTHVNDPMMKLKQVYPNTLALTNIHFDHSEEFRNIEIKRQDDQTIIENFYINMTDEPLSEIQLKKVTEVLNQIMRKEV
;
A
#
# COMPACT_ATOMS: atom_id res chain seq x y z
N MET A 1 31.03 -31.78 -6.54
CA MET A 1 30.66 -31.89 -5.12
C MET A 1 30.09 -30.55 -4.70
N SER A 2 28.86 -30.50 -4.22
CA SER A 2 28.31 -29.27 -3.64
C SER A 2 29.22 -28.86 -2.47
N PRO A 3 29.57 -27.57 -2.33
CA PRO A 3 30.37 -27.12 -1.19
C PRO A 3 29.65 -27.51 0.10
N GLN A 4 30.35 -28.28 0.95
CA GLN A 4 29.87 -28.61 2.28
C GLN A 4 30.03 -27.39 3.18
N ILE A 5 28.98 -27.07 3.92
CA ILE A 5 28.99 -25.99 4.92
C ILE A 5 29.95 -26.39 6.05
N ASP A 6 30.93 -25.53 6.34
CA ASP A 6 31.84 -25.69 7.48
C ASP A 6 31.11 -25.30 8.76
N LYS A 7 30.84 -26.29 9.62
CA LYS A 7 30.09 -26.10 10.87
C LYS A 7 30.92 -25.46 11.98
N GLU A 8 32.24 -25.37 11.81
CA GLU A 8 33.14 -24.69 12.74
C GLU A 8 33.24 -23.18 12.44
N LYS A 9 32.44 -22.67 11.49
CA LYS A 9 32.38 -21.26 11.08
C LYS A 9 30.96 -20.73 11.16
N VAL A 10 30.81 -19.41 11.31
CA VAL A 10 29.50 -18.74 11.13
C VAL A 10 29.11 -18.76 9.66
N ASN A 11 27.95 -19.34 9.37
CA ASN A 11 27.38 -19.45 8.04
C ASN A 11 26.19 -18.51 7.89
N ILE A 12 26.36 -17.50 7.03
CA ILE A 12 25.32 -16.51 6.75
C ILE A 12 24.82 -16.70 5.33
N LEU A 13 23.51 -16.90 5.18
CA LEU A 13 22.86 -16.82 3.88
C LEU A 13 22.50 -15.35 3.59
N ILE A 14 22.88 -14.88 2.41
CA ILE A 14 22.40 -13.61 1.86
C ILE A 14 21.59 -13.93 0.61
N SER A 15 20.34 -13.50 0.57
CA SER A 15 19.46 -13.78 -0.56
C SER A 15 18.37 -12.72 -0.73
N HIS A 16 17.65 -12.78 -1.85
CA HIS A 16 16.56 -11.87 -2.20
C HIS A 16 15.34 -12.70 -2.61
N LEU A 17 14.43 -12.94 -1.66
CA LEU A 17 13.27 -13.80 -1.84
C LEU A 17 12.18 -13.51 -0.80
N THR A 18 10.98 -14.04 -1.05
CA THR A 18 9.88 -14.05 -0.09
C THR A 18 9.91 -15.32 0.74
N VAL A 19 9.80 -15.20 2.06
CA VAL A 19 9.60 -16.32 2.98
C VAL A 19 8.11 -16.44 3.29
N GLU A 20 7.64 -17.68 3.39
CA GLU A 20 6.25 -17.98 3.73
C GLU A 20 5.80 -17.26 5.01
N GLY A 21 4.65 -16.57 4.92
CA GLY A 21 4.09 -15.74 5.98
C GLY A 21 4.76 -14.38 6.18
N GLY A 22 5.62 -13.94 5.25
CA GLY A 22 6.19 -12.59 5.24
C GLY A 22 5.14 -11.54 4.88
N LYS A 23 5.04 -10.47 5.66
CA LYS A 23 4.17 -9.32 5.34
C LYS A 23 4.72 -8.54 4.15
N THR A 24 3.86 -8.24 3.18
CA THR A 24 4.16 -7.45 2.00
C THR A 24 3.62 -6.02 2.10
N SER A 25 3.95 -5.19 1.11
CA SER A 25 3.38 -3.85 0.91
C SER A 25 3.01 -3.65 -0.56
N ASP A 26 2.11 -2.71 -0.87
CA ASP A 26 1.59 -2.52 -2.24
C ASP A 26 2.67 -2.11 -3.25
N SER A 27 3.80 -1.62 -2.75
CA SER A 27 4.92 -1.18 -3.56
C SER A 27 5.86 -2.32 -3.97
N GLU A 28 5.66 -3.51 -3.41
CA GLU A 28 6.39 -4.72 -3.74
C GLU A 28 5.77 -5.39 -4.96
N ARG A 29 6.62 -5.73 -5.93
CA ARG A 29 6.17 -6.52 -7.09
C ARG A 29 6.14 -7.99 -6.69
N PRO A 30 5.08 -8.74 -7.02
CA PRO A 30 5.06 -10.18 -6.85
C PRO A 30 6.29 -10.78 -7.53
N LEU A 31 7.08 -11.56 -6.78
CA LEU A 31 8.27 -12.21 -7.28
C LEU A 31 8.02 -13.71 -7.27
N THR A 32 7.56 -14.20 -8.41
CA THR A 32 7.28 -15.62 -8.60
C THR A 32 8.37 -16.23 -9.47
N ILE A 33 8.99 -17.31 -8.99
CA ILE A 33 9.87 -18.15 -9.81
C ILE A 33 9.05 -19.39 -10.17
N GLY A 34 8.51 -19.41 -11.38
CA GLY A 34 7.56 -20.46 -11.80
C GLY A 34 6.21 -20.32 -11.11
N THR A 35 5.82 -21.32 -10.31
CA THR A 35 4.60 -21.32 -9.45
C THR A 35 4.92 -21.09 -7.97
N VAL A 36 6.20 -20.89 -7.62
CA VAL A 36 6.63 -20.73 -6.24
C VAL A 36 6.73 -19.24 -5.92
N GLU A 37 5.86 -18.79 -5.04
CA GLU A 37 5.76 -17.39 -4.58
C GLU A 37 6.56 -17.15 -3.29
N SER A 38 6.90 -18.21 -2.56
CA SER A 38 7.65 -18.09 -1.31
C SER A 38 8.43 -19.36 -0.95
N VAL A 39 9.46 -19.20 -0.10
CA VAL A 39 10.30 -20.28 0.40
C VAL A 39 9.94 -20.61 1.84
N GLN A 40 9.81 -21.89 2.15
CA GLN A 40 9.56 -22.36 3.51
C GLN A 40 10.75 -22.05 4.44
N ARG A 41 10.47 -21.63 5.67
CA ARG A 41 11.50 -21.33 6.69
C ARG A 41 12.48 -22.48 6.94
N LYS A 42 11.99 -23.72 6.86
CA LYS A 42 12.80 -24.94 7.10
C LYS A 42 13.98 -25.07 6.14
N SER A 43 13.92 -24.46 4.97
CA SER A 43 14.99 -24.46 3.96
C SER A 43 16.25 -23.76 4.44
N PHE A 44 16.17 -22.92 5.50
CA PHE A 44 17.29 -22.14 6.00
C PHE A 44 17.98 -22.70 7.24
N LYS A 45 17.57 -23.87 7.73
CA LYS A 45 18.06 -24.46 9.00
C LYS A 45 19.57 -24.69 9.09
N GLN A 46 20.26 -24.76 7.95
CA GLN A 46 21.70 -25.00 7.88
C GLN A 46 22.56 -23.73 8.06
N PHE A 47 21.93 -22.55 8.15
CA PHE A 47 22.61 -21.28 8.30
C PHE A 47 22.38 -20.72 9.71
N ASP A 48 23.43 -20.16 10.29
CA ASP A 48 23.38 -19.50 11.60
C ASP A 48 22.59 -18.20 11.53
N TYR A 49 22.59 -17.55 10.36
CA TYR A 49 21.85 -16.32 10.12
C TYR A 49 21.44 -16.17 8.67
N VAL A 50 20.32 -15.51 8.43
CA VAL A 50 19.75 -15.33 7.09
C VAL A 50 19.37 -13.87 6.91
N MET A 51 20.06 -13.22 5.98
CA MET A 51 19.87 -11.83 5.59
C MET A 51 19.10 -11.78 4.27
N LEU A 52 17.87 -11.28 4.33
CA LEU A 52 16.97 -11.23 3.19
C LEU A 52 16.72 -9.81 2.70
N GLY A 53 16.72 -9.64 1.38
CA GLY A 53 16.11 -8.52 0.67
C GLY A 53 14.71 -8.88 0.14
N HIS A 54 14.19 -8.05 -0.76
CA HIS A 54 12.84 -8.11 -1.36
C HIS A 54 11.73 -7.38 -0.57
N LEU A 55 11.37 -7.88 0.61
CA LEU A 55 10.31 -7.27 1.40
C LEU A 55 10.80 -5.96 2.03
N ARG A 56 9.96 -4.92 1.96
CA ARG A 56 10.31 -3.55 2.37
C ARG A 56 10.04 -3.29 3.84
N HIS A 57 9.27 -4.16 4.50
CA HIS A 57 9.07 -4.11 5.94
C HIS A 57 10.22 -4.88 6.65
N PRO A 58 11.09 -4.21 7.43
CA PRO A 58 12.26 -4.87 8.06
C PRO A 58 11.88 -5.95 9.09
N PHE A 59 10.64 -5.93 9.56
CA PHE A 59 10.01 -6.94 10.43
C PHE A 59 8.89 -7.73 9.73
N SER A 60 8.98 -7.95 8.41
CA SER A 60 8.00 -8.76 7.66
C SER A 60 7.80 -10.16 8.24
N ILE A 61 8.81 -10.68 8.93
CA ILE A 61 8.80 -12.01 9.54
C ILE A 61 9.24 -11.91 11.01
N SER A 62 8.55 -12.66 11.87
CA SER A 62 8.99 -12.90 13.24
C SER A 62 9.76 -14.22 13.27
N ASP A 63 11.07 -14.11 13.40
CA ASP A 63 12.01 -15.23 13.47
C ASP A 63 13.28 -14.78 14.23
N ASN A 64 14.02 -15.72 14.82
CA ASN A 64 15.24 -15.42 15.57
C ASN A 64 16.41 -15.08 14.64
N ASN A 65 16.60 -15.84 13.56
CA ASN A 65 17.78 -15.75 12.70
C ASN A 65 17.49 -15.35 11.25
N ILE A 66 16.20 -15.34 10.83
CA ILE A 66 15.79 -14.83 9.51
C ILE A 66 15.36 -13.38 9.62
N LYS A 67 16.09 -12.47 8.96
CA LYS A 67 15.80 -11.03 8.99
C LYS A 67 15.73 -10.43 7.60
N TYR A 68 14.71 -9.62 7.36
CA TYR A 68 14.67 -8.70 6.23
C TYR A 68 15.42 -7.41 6.57
N SER A 69 16.17 -6.87 5.61
CA SER A 69 16.75 -5.53 5.73
C SER A 69 15.68 -4.44 5.69
N GLY A 70 14.58 -4.68 4.97
CA GLY A 70 13.60 -3.66 4.63
C GLY A 70 14.15 -2.62 3.66
N SER A 71 13.37 -1.57 3.44
CA SER A 71 13.80 -0.38 2.69
C SER A 71 14.36 0.72 3.60
N LEU A 72 15.16 1.62 3.02
CA LEU A 72 15.70 2.79 3.70
C LEU A 72 14.68 3.95 3.80
N LEU A 73 13.70 3.97 2.90
CA LEU A 73 12.63 4.96 2.83
C LEU A 73 11.28 4.28 2.58
N GLN A 74 10.20 4.99 2.85
CA GLN A 74 8.85 4.59 2.49
C GLN A 74 8.61 4.88 1.00
N TYR A 75 8.11 3.90 0.26
CA TYR A 75 7.84 4.03 -1.18
C TYR A 75 6.35 3.99 -1.53
N SER A 76 5.49 3.70 -0.55
CA SER A 76 4.03 3.70 -0.66
C SER A 76 3.41 4.18 0.65
N PHE A 77 2.21 4.75 0.57
CA PHE A 77 1.43 5.15 1.75
C PHE A 77 1.03 3.96 2.64
N SER A 78 0.98 2.73 2.12
CA SER A 78 0.84 1.51 2.96
C SER A 78 2.05 1.22 3.85
N GLU A 79 3.17 1.92 3.64
CA GLU A 79 4.37 1.82 4.46
C GLU A 79 4.45 2.91 5.56
N ILE A 80 3.44 3.77 5.71
CA ILE A 80 3.48 4.95 6.61
C ILE A 80 3.81 4.61 8.07
N ASN A 81 3.34 3.45 8.54
CA ASN A 81 3.57 2.96 9.91
C ASN A 81 4.80 2.05 10.03
N GLN A 82 5.58 1.89 8.97
CA GLN A 82 6.75 1.04 8.97
C GLN A 82 8.01 1.84 9.30
N MET A 83 8.77 1.38 10.30
CA MET A 83 10.11 1.89 10.56
C MET A 83 11.02 1.55 9.37
N LYS A 84 11.84 2.51 8.95
CA LYS A 84 12.84 2.35 7.89
C LYS A 84 14.24 2.50 8.47
N GLY A 85 15.22 1.83 7.88
CA GLY A 85 16.54 1.75 8.49
C GLY A 85 17.39 0.61 7.96
N TYR A 86 18.41 0.25 8.72
CA TYR A 86 19.35 -0.81 8.37
C TYR A 86 19.65 -1.71 9.57
N ARG A 87 20.21 -2.89 9.32
CA ARG A 87 20.59 -3.84 10.37
C ARG A 87 22.10 -3.90 10.53
N ILE A 88 22.56 -3.94 11.78
CA ILE A 88 23.94 -4.23 12.15
C ILE A 88 23.96 -5.62 12.76
N VAL A 89 24.85 -6.47 12.27
CA VAL A 89 25.11 -7.81 12.79
C VAL A 89 26.56 -7.85 13.25
N ASN A 90 26.76 -8.14 14.54
CA ASN A 90 28.09 -8.24 15.12
C ASN A 90 28.50 -9.70 15.27
N ILE A 91 29.70 -10.04 14.79
CA ILE A 91 30.26 -11.38 14.83
C ILE A 91 31.60 -11.31 15.57
N TYR A 92 31.70 -12.05 16.67
CA TYR A 92 32.90 -12.14 17.50
C TYR A 92 33.12 -13.59 17.90
N ASP A 93 34.38 -14.05 17.90
CA ASP A 93 34.75 -15.41 18.30
C ASP A 93 33.90 -16.49 17.63
N ASN A 94 33.57 -16.29 16.35
CA ASN A 94 32.74 -17.18 15.56
C ASN A 94 31.29 -17.36 16.09
N GLU A 95 30.77 -16.34 16.78
CA GLU A 95 29.41 -16.28 17.28
C GLU A 95 28.75 -14.95 16.93
N ILE A 96 27.44 -14.98 16.68
CA ILE A 96 26.63 -13.78 16.45
C ILE A 96 26.18 -13.24 17.80
N LYS A 97 26.78 -12.11 18.22
CA LYS A 97 26.60 -11.60 19.59
C LYS A 97 25.46 -10.60 19.74
N ASN A 98 25.19 -9.77 18.73
CA ASN A 98 24.18 -8.72 18.79
C ASN A 98 23.71 -8.31 17.38
N GLY A 99 22.44 -8.56 17.07
CA GLY A 99 21.76 -8.03 15.90
C GLY A 99 20.85 -6.86 16.29
N ALA A 100 21.06 -5.67 15.70
CA ALA A 100 20.26 -4.50 16.00
C ALA A 100 19.73 -3.83 14.72
N PHE A 101 18.51 -3.28 14.78
CA PHE A 101 17.96 -2.44 13.72
C PHE A 101 18.17 -0.97 14.09
N MET A 102 18.78 -0.22 13.19
CA MET A 102 19.06 1.21 13.34
C MET A 102 18.02 1.99 12.53
N PRO A 103 17.06 2.68 13.18
CA PRO A 103 16.07 3.46 12.47
C PRO A 103 16.71 4.70 11.82
N LEU A 104 16.21 5.02 10.63
CA LEU A 104 16.56 6.24 9.91
C LEU A 104 15.37 7.20 9.96
N LYS A 105 15.67 8.50 10.11
CA LYS A 105 14.68 9.56 9.95
C LYS A 105 14.81 10.11 8.52
N PRO A 106 13.75 10.03 7.68
CA PRO A 106 13.80 10.58 6.34
C PRO A 106 13.78 12.11 6.38
N LEU A 107 14.23 12.75 5.28
CA LEU A 107 14.12 14.20 5.12
C LEU A 107 12.65 14.66 5.05
N ARG A 108 11.80 13.84 4.42
CA ARG A 108 10.36 14.02 4.27
C ARG A 108 9.67 12.71 4.60
N GLU A 109 8.66 12.77 5.45
CA GLU A 109 7.80 11.63 5.77
C GLU A 109 6.64 11.53 4.76
N LEU A 110 6.00 10.36 4.70
CA LEU A 110 4.69 10.24 4.08
C LEU A 110 3.62 10.59 5.12
N GLU A 111 2.61 11.37 4.74
CA GLU A 111 1.43 11.65 5.55
C GLU A 111 0.16 11.35 4.75
N VAL A 112 -0.76 10.62 5.39
CA VAL A 112 -2.13 10.45 4.88
C VAL A 112 -3.02 11.32 5.74
N ILE A 113 -3.75 12.24 5.11
CA ILE A 113 -4.67 13.14 5.80
C ILE A 113 -6.07 12.93 5.24
N GLU A 114 -6.98 12.57 6.13
CA GLU A 114 -8.41 12.39 5.86
C GLU A 114 -9.19 13.60 6.38
N GLY A 115 -10.13 14.14 5.60
CA GLY A 115 -10.92 15.30 6.03
C GLY A 115 -11.75 15.98 4.94
N ASP A 116 -12.26 17.17 5.24
CA ASP A 116 -12.97 18.01 4.30
C ASP A 116 -12.00 18.82 3.42
N TYR A 117 -12.28 18.93 2.13
CA TYR A 117 -11.44 19.67 1.19
C TYR A 117 -11.21 21.13 1.62
N GLU A 118 -12.26 21.82 2.09
CA GLU A 118 -12.17 23.22 2.46
C GLU A 118 -11.32 23.41 3.73
N ASP A 119 -11.41 22.47 4.67
CA ASP A 119 -10.56 22.47 5.87
C ASP A 119 -9.08 22.32 5.55
N ILE A 120 -8.74 21.50 4.55
CA ILE A 120 -7.34 21.34 4.11
C ILE A 120 -6.81 22.62 3.46
N ILE A 121 -7.58 23.22 2.55
CA ILE A 121 -7.16 24.43 1.82
C ILE A 121 -7.09 25.65 2.72
N GLN A 122 -8.00 25.76 3.70
CA GLN A 122 -7.96 26.82 4.71
C GLN A 122 -7.00 26.52 5.86
N GLU A 123 -6.19 25.46 5.75
CA GLU A 123 -5.17 25.08 6.75
C GLU A 123 -5.71 24.89 8.16
N ARG A 124 -6.97 24.42 8.27
CA ARG A 124 -7.61 24.10 9.55
C ARG A 124 -7.17 22.76 10.14
N ILE A 125 -6.42 21.97 9.37
CA ILE A 125 -5.87 20.68 9.81
C ILE A 125 -4.38 20.79 10.09
N THR A 126 -3.94 20.12 11.15
CA THR A 126 -2.53 20.03 11.53
C THR A 126 -1.83 18.93 10.74
N CYS A 127 -0.62 19.22 10.24
CA CYS A 127 0.31 18.25 9.68
C CYS A 127 1.66 18.38 10.36
N LYS A 128 2.53 17.37 10.25
CA LYS A 128 3.86 17.43 10.88
C LYS A 128 4.75 18.46 10.18
N SER A 129 4.72 18.49 8.86
CA SER A 129 5.47 19.44 8.04
C SER A 129 4.85 19.58 6.66
N LYS A 130 4.64 20.81 6.18
CA LYS A 130 4.14 21.07 4.82
C LYS A 130 5.08 20.59 3.70
N ASP A 131 6.33 20.32 4.03
CA ASP A 131 7.30 19.76 3.10
C ASP A 131 7.21 18.23 2.96
N ASN A 132 6.39 17.55 3.78
CA ASN A 132 6.19 16.11 3.67
C ASN A 132 5.41 15.72 2.40
N TYR A 133 5.45 14.42 2.07
CA TYR A 133 4.69 13.90 0.94
C TYR A 133 3.28 13.53 1.38
N PHE A 134 2.27 14.04 0.68
CA PHE A 134 0.88 13.87 1.11
C PHE A 134 0.07 12.96 0.19
N HIS A 135 -0.76 12.12 0.81
CA HIS A 135 -1.96 11.55 0.22
C HIS A 135 -3.16 12.17 0.95
N PHE A 136 -3.89 13.02 0.26
CA PHE A 136 -5.14 13.56 0.79
C PHE A 136 -6.29 12.64 0.41
N LYS A 137 -7.08 12.26 1.41
CA LYS A 137 -8.32 11.50 1.24
C LYS A 137 -9.46 12.41 1.67
N LEU A 138 -10.16 13.01 0.72
CA LEU A 138 -11.01 14.16 1.00
C LEU A 138 -12.47 13.94 0.63
N ASN A 139 -13.36 14.52 1.44
CA ASN A 139 -14.77 14.72 1.11
C ASN A 139 -14.96 16.03 0.33
N ASN A 140 -16.12 16.17 -0.33
CA ASN A 140 -16.55 17.41 -0.99
C ASN A 140 -15.61 17.92 -2.11
N VAL A 141 -14.89 17.00 -2.76
CA VAL A 141 -13.96 17.32 -3.87
C VAL A 141 -14.69 17.44 -5.23
N THR A 142 -15.88 16.86 -5.36
CA THR A 142 -16.62 16.68 -6.64
C THR A 142 -16.97 17.97 -7.36
N HIS A 143 -17.11 19.08 -6.66
CA HIS A 143 -17.47 20.39 -7.23
C HIS A 143 -16.26 21.33 -7.38
N VAL A 144 -15.06 20.86 -7.04
CA VAL A 144 -13.85 21.67 -7.08
C VAL A 144 -13.16 21.50 -8.43
N ASN A 145 -12.93 22.60 -9.13
CA ASN A 145 -12.05 22.61 -10.30
C ASN A 145 -10.58 22.49 -9.85
N ASP A 146 -9.88 21.53 -10.45
CA ASP A 146 -8.45 21.24 -10.25
C ASP A 146 -8.00 21.15 -8.76
N PRO A 147 -8.63 20.28 -7.95
CA PRO A 147 -8.36 20.18 -6.51
C PRO A 147 -6.89 19.84 -6.21
N MET A 148 -6.28 18.99 -7.04
CA MET A 148 -4.85 18.65 -6.92
C MET A 148 -3.94 19.87 -7.10
N MET A 149 -4.25 20.78 -8.02
CA MET A 149 -3.43 21.98 -8.25
C MET A 149 -3.51 22.91 -7.04
N LYS A 150 -4.71 23.13 -6.50
CA LYS A 150 -4.92 23.95 -5.30
C LYS A 150 -4.24 23.34 -4.08
N LEU A 151 -4.33 22.02 -3.89
CA LEU A 151 -3.59 21.33 -2.83
C LEU A 151 -2.09 21.54 -2.97
N LYS A 152 -1.52 21.44 -4.17
CA LYS A 152 -0.08 21.68 -4.41
C LYS A 152 0.36 23.13 -4.19
N GLN A 153 -0.55 24.11 -4.17
CA GLN A 153 -0.20 25.49 -3.80
C GLN A 153 0.05 25.62 -2.29
N VAL A 154 -0.67 24.84 -1.47
CA VAL A 154 -0.55 24.85 0.00
C VAL A 154 0.44 23.80 0.49
N TYR A 155 0.42 22.62 -0.12
CA TYR A 155 1.22 21.43 0.18
C TYR A 155 1.95 20.96 -1.09
N PRO A 156 3.13 21.55 -1.42
CA PRO A 156 3.80 21.37 -2.71
C PRO A 156 4.10 19.92 -3.08
N ASN A 157 4.32 19.06 -2.08
CA ASN A 157 4.68 17.66 -2.23
C ASN A 157 3.47 16.72 -2.14
N THR A 158 2.27 17.19 -2.46
CA THR A 158 1.08 16.33 -2.59
C THR A 158 1.27 15.35 -3.75
N LEU A 159 1.28 14.05 -3.43
CA LEU A 159 1.50 12.97 -4.39
C LEU A 159 0.19 12.32 -4.85
N ALA A 160 -0.82 12.25 -3.97
CA ALA A 160 -2.08 11.57 -4.26
C ALA A 160 -3.27 12.32 -3.66
N LEU A 161 -4.41 12.22 -4.35
CA LEU A 161 -5.71 12.70 -3.91
C LEU A 161 -6.73 11.60 -4.19
N THR A 162 -7.42 11.15 -3.16
CA THR A 162 -8.55 10.23 -3.25
C THR A 162 -9.80 10.93 -2.74
N ASN A 163 -10.92 10.77 -3.44
CA ASN A 163 -12.22 11.13 -2.88
C ASN A 163 -12.68 9.95 -2.01
N ILE A 164 -13.00 10.20 -0.74
CA ILE A 164 -13.38 9.15 0.21
C ILE A 164 -14.61 8.39 -0.30
N HIS A 165 -15.54 9.06 -0.98
CA HIS A 165 -16.71 8.40 -1.60
C HIS A 165 -16.35 7.44 -2.75
N PHE A 166 -15.10 7.35 -3.17
CA PHE A 166 -14.64 6.46 -4.24
C PHE A 166 -13.49 5.54 -3.77
N ASP A 167 -13.16 5.52 -2.47
CA ASP A 167 -12.09 4.69 -1.90
C ASP A 167 -12.57 3.26 -1.64
N HIS A 168 -13.05 2.57 -2.68
CA HIS A 168 -13.43 1.16 -2.60
C HIS A 168 -12.30 0.26 -3.08
N SER A 169 -11.58 -0.29 -2.11
CA SER A 169 -10.66 -1.41 -2.28
C SER A 169 -11.26 -2.70 -1.70
N GLU A 170 -12.37 -3.20 -2.25
CA GLU A 170 -12.73 -4.61 -2.06
C GLU A 170 -13.33 -5.21 -3.34
N GLU A 171 -12.92 -6.47 -3.54
CA GLU A 171 -13.35 -7.45 -4.54
C GLU A 171 -14.55 -7.01 -5.39
N PHE A 172 -14.34 -6.91 -6.70
CA PHE A 172 -15.43 -7.03 -7.66
C PHE A 172 -16.17 -8.35 -7.35
N ARG A 173 -17.21 -8.28 -6.51
CA ARG A 173 -18.22 -9.31 -6.45
C ARG A 173 -18.70 -9.41 -7.88
N ASN A 174 -18.51 -10.58 -8.48
CA ASN A 174 -19.10 -10.91 -9.77
C ASN A 174 -20.62 -10.88 -9.56
N ILE A 175 -21.21 -9.69 -9.57
CA ILE A 175 -22.65 -9.53 -9.70
C ILE A 175 -22.96 -10.13 -11.05
N GLU A 176 -23.81 -11.15 -11.09
CA GLU A 176 -24.32 -11.69 -12.34
C GLU A 176 -25.18 -10.60 -13.03
N ILE A 177 -24.51 -9.71 -13.77
CA ILE A 177 -25.12 -8.60 -14.53
C ILE A 177 -26.12 -9.13 -15.57
N LYS A 178 -26.06 -10.42 -15.92
CA LYS A 178 -26.83 -11.04 -17.02
C LYS A 178 -28.37 -11.04 -16.86
N ARG A 179 -28.94 -10.54 -15.76
CA ARG A 179 -30.40 -10.56 -15.52
C ARG A 179 -31.00 -9.25 -14.97
N GLN A 180 -30.26 -8.16 -14.97
CA GLN A 180 -30.75 -6.87 -14.45
C GLN A 180 -31.02 -5.88 -15.60
N ASP A 181 -32.00 -5.02 -15.44
CA ASP A 181 -32.23 -3.88 -16.34
C ASP A 181 -31.17 -2.78 -16.11
N ASP A 182 -30.98 -1.92 -17.12
CA ASP A 182 -29.92 -0.91 -17.12
C ASP A 182 -30.00 0.06 -15.93
N GLN A 183 -31.21 0.36 -15.46
CA GLN A 183 -31.39 1.21 -14.28
C GLN A 183 -30.88 0.51 -13.02
N THR A 184 -31.26 -0.75 -12.82
CA THR A 184 -30.75 -1.58 -11.71
C THR A 184 -29.23 -1.75 -11.77
N ILE A 185 -28.63 -1.88 -12.97
CA ILE A 185 -27.17 -1.98 -13.13
C ILE A 185 -26.50 -0.68 -12.68
N ILE A 186 -27.03 0.48 -13.07
CA ILE A 186 -26.47 1.79 -12.69
C ILE A 186 -26.65 2.06 -11.19
N GLU A 187 -27.82 1.72 -10.63
CA GLU A 187 -28.06 1.82 -9.18
C GLU A 187 -27.09 0.95 -8.39
N ASN A 188 -26.95 -0.33 -8.77
CA ASN A 188 -26.02 -1.24 -8.12
C ASN A 188 -24.57 -0.76 -8.27
N PHE A 189 -24.18 -0.27 -9.44
CA PHE A 189 -22.85 0.30 -9.64
C PHE A 189 -22.63 1.51 -8.72
N TYR A 190 -23.59 2.43 -8.63
CA TYR A 190 -23.48 3.62 -7.79
C TYR A 190 -23.38 3.25 -6.31
N ILE A 191 -24.22 2.34 -5.83
CA ILE A 191 -24.18 1.85 -4.44
C ILE A 191 -22.85 1.17 -4.16
N ASN A 192 -22.37 0.27 -5.04
CA ASN A 192 -21.08 -0.39 -4.85
C ASN A 192 -19.89 0.58 -4.88
N MET A 193 -20.04 1.72 -5.54
CA MET A 193 -18.98 2.71 -5.70
C MET A 193 -19.03 3.81 -4.63
N THR A 194 -20.12 3.95 -3.87
CA THR A 194 -20.31 5.08 -2.93
C THR A 194 -20.88 4.69 -1.57
N ASP A 195 -21.26 3.43 -1.37
CA ASP A 195 -22.06 2.90 -0.24
C ASP A 195 -23.41 3.60 0.02
N GLU A 196 -23.83 4.51 -0.86
CA GLU A 196 -25.06 5.28 -0.74
C GLU A 196 -26.00 5.02 -1.93
N PRO A 197 -27.33 5.03 -1.72
CA PRO A 197 -28.27 4.99 -2.84
C PRO A 197 -28.25 6.31 -3.62
N LEU A 198 -28.63 6.24 -4.90
CA LEU A 198 -28.91 7.46 -5.67
C LEU A 198 -30.01 8.26 -4.96
N SER A 199 -29.78 9.55 -4.76
CA SER A 199 -30.86 10.47 -4.34
C SER A 199 -31.98 10.51 -5.38
N GLU A 200 -33.18 10.92 -4.97
CA GLU A 200 -34.33 11.06 -5.88
C GLU A 200 -34.01 11.92 -7.12
N ILE A 201 -33.21 12.98 -6.93
CA ILE A 201 -32.79 13.88 -8.00
C ILE A 201 -31.83 13.18 -8.97
N GLN A 202 -30.86 12.43 -8.46
CA GLN A 202 -29.91 11.69 -9.29
C GLN A 202 -30.60 10.58 -10.07
N LEU A 203 -31.48 9.82 -9.40
CA LEU A 203 -32.27 8.76 -10.04
C LEU A 203 -33.09 9.30 -11.20
N LYS A 204 -33.81 10.41 -10.98
CA LYS A 204 -34.62 11.07 -12.02
C LYS A 204 -33.77 11.48 -13.23
N LYS A 205 -32.57 12.02 -13.00
CA LYS A 205 -31.64 12.40 -14.08
C LYS A 205 -31.13 11.18 -14.85
N VAL A 206 -30.76 10.11 -14.16
CA VAL A 206 -30.31 8.86 -14.79
C VAL A 206 -31.41 8.30 -15.69
N THR A 207 -32.65 8.20 -15.18
CA THR A 207 -33.81 7.73 -15.95
C THR A 207 -34.09 8.63 -17.17
N GLU A 208 -33.96 9.95 -17.03
CA GLU A 208 -34.17 10.88 -18.14
C GLU A 208 -33.12 10.69 -19.25
N VAL A 209 -31.84 10.54 -18.89
CA VAL A 209 -30.75 10.31 -19.84
C VAL A 209 -30.89 8.95 -20.55
N LEU A 210 -31.20 7.88 -19.80
CA LEU A 210 -31.44 6.55 -20.39
C LEU A 210 -32.59 6.58 -21.41
N ASN A 211 -33.69 7.22 -21.05
CA ASN A 211 -34.84 7.36 -21.95
C ASN A 211 -34.50 8.19 -23.20
N GLN A 212 -33.67 9.23 -23.08
CA GLN A 212 -33.23 10.01 -24.24
C GLN A 212 -32.33 9.21 -25.18
N ILE A 213 -31.47 8.33 -24.64
CA ILE A 213 -30.60 7.45 -25.43
C ILE A 213 -31.44 6.40 -26.16
N MET A 214 -32.32 5.68 -25.44
CA MET A 214 -33.18 4.66 -26.06
C MET A 214 -34.10 5.21 -27.15
N ARG A 215 -34.53 6.49 -27.04
CA ARG A 215 -35.35 7.14 -28.07
C ARG A 215 -34.55 7.56 -29.33
N LYS A 216 -33.23 7.66 -29.24
CA LYS A 216 -32.35 8.01 -30.37
C LYS A 216 -31.86 6.80 -31.16
N GLU A 217 -32.05 5.59 -30.63
CA GLU A 217 -31.68 4.32 -31.28
C GLU A 217 -32.83 3.67 -32.07
N VAL A 218 -33.97 4.37 -32.20
CA VAL A 218 -35.14 3.96 -33.01
C VAL A 218 -35.21 4.77 -34.29
#